data_AF-A8FBZ2-F1
#
_entry.id   AF-A8FBZ2-F1
#
_cell.length_a   1.000
_cell.length_b   1.000
_cell.length_c   1.000
_cell.angle_alpha   90.00
_cell.angle_beta   90.00
_cell.angle_gamma   90.00
#
_symmetry.space_group_name_H-M   'P 1'
#
loop_
_entity.id
_entity.type
_entity.pdbx_description
1 polymer ?
#
loop_
_entity_poly.entity_id
_entity_poly.type
_entity_poly.pdbx_seq_one_letter_code
_entity_poly.pdbx_strand_id
1 'polypeptide(L)'
;MSIWKTFRYSFFHFLIVFMLFSTSFLRKPNGVQWMIIFMVFIGIASFSVEYMLHLKLSNQKEEARRRKYLYFIMFQTGMTLILFVCFQLLMNRSI
;
A
#
# COMPACT_ATOMS: atom_id res chain seq x y z
N MET A 1 -2.08 4.87 -23.04
CA MET A 1 -1.07 4.75 -21.97
C MET A 1 -1.09 3.30 -21.50
N SER A 2 0.04 2.59 -21.42
CA SER A 2 0.03 1.21 -20.89
C SER A 2 -0.49 1.22 -19.45
N ILE A 3 -1.40 0.28 -19.12
CA ILE A 3 -1.97 0.08 -17.79
C ILE A 3 -0.87 0.01 -16.71
N TRP A 4 0.30 -0.52 -17.05
CA TRP A 4 1.47 -0.59 -16.18
C TRP A 4 2.04 0.78 -15.78
N LYS A 5 1.96 1.79 -16.67
CA LYS A 5 2.41 3.16 -16.34
C LYS A 5 1.46 3.86 -15.37
N THR A 6 0.20 3.42 -15.32
CA THR A 6 -0.85 3.98 -14.47
C THR A 6 -0.71 3.53 -13.02
N PHE A 7 -0.28 2.29 -12.77
CA PHE A 7 -0.22 1.69 -11.44
C PHE A 7 1.18 1.64 -10.83
N ARG A 8 2.11 2.44 -11.37
CA ARG A 8 3.52 2.35 -10.97
C ARG A 8 3.67 2.63 -9.46
N TYR A 9 2.90 3.56 -8.90
CA TYR A 9 3.13 4.01 -7.53
C TYR A 9 2.61 2.96 -6.54
N SER A 10 1.45 2.36 -6.79
CA SER A 10 0.96 1.24 -5.97
C SER A 10 1.85 0.02 -6.08
N PHE A 11 2.39 -0.27 -7.27
CA PHE A 11 3.31 -1.39 -7.46
C PHE A 11 4.61 -1.20 -6.66
N PHE A 12 5.26 -0.04 -6.78
CA PHE A 12 6.46 0.24 -5.99
C PHE A 12 6.18 0.28 -4.50
N HIS A 13 5.07 0.89 -4.08
CA HIS A 13 4.65 0.88 -2.68
C HIS A 13 4.49 -0.54 -2.16
N PHE A 14 3.78 -1.40 -2.89
CA PHE A 14 3.58 -2.80 -2.53
C PHE A 14 4.90 -3.56 -2.36
N LEU A 15 5.84 -3.41 -3.30
CA LEU A 15 7.16 -4.04 -3.21
C LEU A 15 7.97 -3.54 -2.00
N ILE A 16 7.99 -2.23 -1.77
CA ILE A 16 8.69 -1.62 -0.63
C ILE A 16 8.12 -2.15 0.68
N VAL A 17 6.79 -2.18 0.80
CA VAL A 17 6.09 -2.70 1.99
C VAL A 17 6.41 -4.18 2.21
N PHE A 18 6.42 -4.99 1.16
CA PHE A 18 6.81 -6.40 1.25
C PHE A 18 8.22 -6.56 1.81
N MET A 19 9.18 -5.82 1.26
CA MET A 19 10.59 -5.88 1.67
C MET A 19 10.78 -5.42 3.11
N LEU A 20 10.13 -4.32 3.52
CA LEU A 20 10.31 -3.72 4.83
C LEU A 20 9.68 -4.56 5.96
N PHE A 21 8.48 -5.12 5.74
CA PHE A 21 7.71 -5.69 6.84
C PHE A 21 7.66 -7.22 6.88
N SER A 22 8.00 -7.91 5.80
CA SER A 22 7.93 -9.39 5.72
C SER A 22 8.67 -10.09 6.86
N THR A 23 9.90 -9.68 7.14
CA THR A 23 10.72 -10.27 8.22
C THR A 23 10.09 -10.14 9.59
N SER A 24 9.34 -9.06 9.85
CA SER A 24 8.64 -8.85 11.12
C SER A 24 7.49 -9.83 11.31
N PHE A 25 6.76 -10.15 10.24
CA PHE A 25 5.69 -11.14 10.27
C PHE A 25 6.23 -12.57 10.40
N LEU A 26 7.24 -12.92 9.60
CA LEU A 26 7.79 -14.30 9.55
C LEU A 26 8.43 -14.77 10.87
N ARG A 27 8.73 -13.87 11.80
CA ARG A 27 9.27 -14.21 13.14
C ARG A 27 8.22 -14.77 14.11
N LYS A 28 6.92 -14.72 13.78
CA LYS A 28 5.83 -15.10 14.68
C LYS A 28 5.15 -16.39 14.24
N PRO A 29 4.59 -17.18 15.18
CA PRO A 29 3.70 -18.28 14.81
C PRO A 29 2.49 -17.73 14.03
N ASN A 30 2.08 -18.42 12.96
CA ASN A 30 1.07 -17.96 11.99
C ASN A 30 1.41 -16.66 11.24
N GLY A 31 2.67 -16.20 11.29
CA GLY A 31 3.12 -14.95 10.69
C GLY A 31 2.91 -14.85 9.18
N VAL A 32 3.05 -15.97 8.45
CA VAL A 32 2.81 -16.03 7.00
C VAL A 32 1.35 -15.68 6.67
N GLN A 33 0.39 -16.21 7.43
CA GLN A 33 -1.03 -15.93 7.20
C GLN A 33 -1.33 -14.44 7.42
N TRP A 34 -0.84 -13.86 8.53
CA TRP A 34 -1.00 -12.44 8.81
C TRP A 34 -0.30 -11.54 7.78
N MET A 35 0.87 -11.94 7.30
CA MET A 35 1.58 -11.25 6.22
C MET A 35 0.76 -11.24 4.94
N ILE A 36 0.20 -12.38 4.52
CA ILE A 36 -0.63 -12.45 3.31
C ILE A 36 -1.85 -11.54 3.45
N ILE A 37 -2.56 -11.58 4.57
CA ILE A 37 -3.72 -10.72 4.82
C ILE A 37 -3.30 -9.24 4.75
N PHE A 38 -2.20 -8.86 5.42
CA PHE A 38 -1.66 -7.50 5.38
C PHE A 38 -1.34 -7.05 3.95
N MET A 39 -0.62 -7.88 3.17
CA MET A 39 -0.25 -7.56 1.80
C MET A 39 -1.48 -7.42 0.88
N VAL A 40 -2.48 -8.30 1.02
CA VAL A 40 -3.73 -8.21 0.26
C VAL A 40 -4.46 -6.91 0.57
N PHE A 41 -4.56 -6.52 1.85
CA PHE A 41 -5.16 -5.25 2.25
C PHE A 41 -4.44 -4.05 1.64
N ILE A 42 -3.10 -4.02 1.71
CA ILE A 42 -2.29 -2.96 1.09
C ILE A 42 -2.47 -2.94 -0.42
N GLY A 43 -2.49 -4.10 -1.08
CA GLY A 43 -2.71 -4.22 -2.52
C GLY A 43 -4.07 -3.64 -2.92
N ILE A 44 -5.16 -4.13 -2.34
CA ILE A 44 -6.51 -3.66 -2.66
C ILE A 44 -6.64 -2.14 -2.44
N ALA A 45 -6.18 -1.64 -1.29
CA ALA A 45 -6.28 -0.21 -0.98
C ALA A 45 -5.45 0.65 -1.95
N SER A 46 -4.18 0.30 -2.19
CA SER A 46 -3.27 1.09 -3.03
C SER A 46 -3.79 1.17 -4.46
N PHE A 47 -4.05 0.01 -5.06
CA PHE A 47 -4.44 -0.07 -6.47
C PHE A 47 -5.81 0.55 -6.72
N SER A 48 -6.78 0.38 -5.79
CA SER A 48 -8.11 0.99 -5.95
C SER A 48 -8.07 2.51 -5.88
N VAL A 49 -7.30 3.06 -4.93
CA VAL A 49 -7.18 4.52 -4.79
C VAL A 49 -6.39 5.12 -5.95
N GLU A 50 -5.30 4.49 -6.40
CA GLU A 50 -4.55 4.95 -7.57
C GLU A 50 -5.39 4.91 -8.85
N TYR A 51 -6.21 3.87 -9.02
CA TYR A 51 -7.15 3.77 -10.15
C TYR A 51 -8.13 4.94 -10.15
N MET A 52 -8.79 5.20 -9.00
CA MET A 52 -9.72 6.31 -8.87
C MET A 52 -9.03 7.66 -9.08
N LEU A 53 -7.80 7.81 -8.57
CA LEU A 53 -7.00 9.02 -8.74
C LEU A 53 -6.64 9.24 -10.22
N HIS A 54 -6.27 8.18 -10.93
CA HIS A 54 -5.97 8.25 -12.35
C HIS A 54 -7.18 8.70 -13.17
N LEU A 55 -8.36 8.11 -12.90
CA LEU A 55 -9.61 8.48 -13.57
C LEU A 55 -9.96 9.95 -13.34
N LYS A 56 -9.84 10.45 -12.10
CA LYS A 56 -10.18 11.84 -11.75
C LYS A 56 -9.18 12.87 -12.31
N LEU A 57 -7.96 12.45 -12.64
CA LEU A 57 -6.87 13.37 -13.01
C LEU A 57 -6.43 13.28 -14.48
N SER A 58 -7.07 12.44 -15.27
CA SER A 58 -6.78 12.27 -16.71
C SER A 58 -6.78 13.60 -17.46
N ASN A 59 -7.74 14.49 -17.15
CA ASN A 59 -7.94 15.78 -17.81
C ASN A 59 -7.27 16.96 -17.08
N GLN A 60 -6.53 16.73 -15.99
CA GLN A 60 -5.86 17.82 -15.25
C GLN A 60 -4.45 18.10 -15.78
N LYS A 61 -4.01 19.36 -15.66
CA LYS A 61 -2.62 19.77 -15.93
C LYS A 61 -1.63 18.89 -15.15
N GLU A 62 -0.52 18.54 -15.79
CA GLU A 62 0.46 17.58 -15.28
C GLU A 62 0.98 17.95 -13.87
N GLU A 63 1.19 19.24 -13.60
CA GLU A 63 1.68 19.71 -12.31
C GLU A 63 0.68 19.48 -11.16
N ALA A 64 -0.61 19.73 -11.40
CA ALA A 64 -1.67 19.46 -10.43
C ALA A 64 -1.84 17.95 -10.18
N ARG A 65 -1.66 17.15 -11.24
CA ARG A 65 -1.63 15.69 -11.15
C ARG A 65 -0.48 15.21 -10.27
N ARG A 66 0.74 15.72 -10.50
CA ARG A 66 1.94 15.35 -9.72
C ARG A 66 1.76 15.63 -8.23
N ARG A 67 1.23 16.80 -7.86
CA ARG A 67 0.94 17.14 -6.44
C ARG A 67 -0.02 16.14 -5.80
N LYS A 68 -1.10 15.76 -6.47
CA LYS A 68 -2.07 14.80 -5.93
C LYS A 68 -1.51 13.39 -5.79
N TYR A 69 -0.67 12.94 -6.73
CA TYR A 69 0.06 11.67 -6.57
C TYR A 69 1.06 11.70 -5.41
N LEU A 70 1.70 12.85 -5.13
CA LEU A 70 2.54 13.00 -3.94
C LEU A 70 1.72 12.81 -2.64
N TYR A 71 0.57 13.49 -2.53
CA TYR A 71 -0.33 13.34 -1.38
C TYR A 71 -0.84 11.91 -1.24
N PHE A 72 -1.16 11.26 -2.36
CA PHE A 72 -1.54 9.85 -2.37
C PHE A 72 -0.44 8.96 -1.78
N ILE A 73 0.81 9.12 -2.21
CA ILE A 73 1.95 8.34 -1.67
C ILE A 73 2.11 8.60 -0.17
N MET A 74 2.08 9.87 0.27
CA MET A 74 2.19 10.22 1.69
C MET A 74 1.09 9.57 2.53
N PHE A 75 -0.16 9.64 2.05
CA PHE A 75 -1.30 9.02 2.71
C PHE A 75 -1.16 7.48 2.76
N GLN A 76 -0.75 6.87 1.64
CA GLN A 76 -0.55 5.43 1.54
C GLN A 76 0.51 4.94 2.51
N THR A 77 1.64 5.64 2.61
CA THR A 77 2.71 5.34 3.57
C THR A 77 2.21 5.48 5.01
N GLY A 78 1.53 6.58 5.36
CA GLY A 78 0.99 6.78 6.71
C GLY A 78 0.00 5.69 7.12
N MET A 79 -0.97 5.38 6.26
CA MET A 79 -1.94 4.31 6.51
C MET A 79 -1.28 2.94 6.64
N THR A 80 -0.24 2.67 5.85
CA THR A 80 0.52 1.41 5.93
C THR A 80 1.19 1.24 7.29
N LEU A 81 1.80 2.30 7.83
CA LEU A 81 2.44 2.25 9.15
C LEU A 81 1.42 2.01 10.26
N ILE A 82 0.27 2.69 10.20
CA ILE A 82 -0.83 2.49 11.16
C ILE A 82 -1.34 1.05 11.09
N LEU A 83 -1.62 0.54 9.89
CA LEU A 83 -2.07 -0.83 9.69
C LEU A 83 -1.03 -1.84 10.18
N PHE A 84 0.26 -1.60 9.92
CA PHE A 84 1.32 -2.48 10.39
C PHE A 84 1.30 -2.61 11.92
N VAL A 85 1.20 -1.48 12.65
CA VAL A 85 1.08 -1.49 14.12
C VAL A 85 -0.17 -2.26 14.56
N CYS A 86 -1.33 -2.02 13.93
CA CYS A 86 -2.56 -2.76 14.23
C CYS A 86 -2.39 -4.27 14.05
N PHE A 87 -1.78 -4.71 12.95
CA PHE A 87 -1.53 -6.13 12.68
C PHE A 87 -0.55 -6.75 13.68
N GLN A 88 0.50 -6.03 14.08
CA GLN A 88 1.42 -6.50 15.12
C GLN A 88 0.71 -6.67 16.48
N LEU A 89 -0.19 -5.75 16.83
CA LEU A 89 -1.01 -5.84 18.05
C LEU A 89 -1.99 -7.02 17.99
N LEU A 90 -2.68 -7.21 16.87
CA LEU A 90 -3.62 -8.33 16.67
C LEU A 90 -2.90 -9.68 16.76
N MET A 91 -1.76 -9.80 16.08
CA MET A 91 -0.96 -11.02 16.08
C MET A 91 -0.35 -11.32 17.46
N ASN A 92 0.02 -10.30 18.23
CA ASN A 92 0.48 -10.49 19.62
C ASN A 92 -0.64 -10.94 20.56
N ARG A 93 -1.91 -10.61 20.29
CA ARG A 93 -3.07 -11.04 21.09
C ARG A 93 -3.63 -12.41 20.67
N SER A 94 -3.29 -12.89 19.47
CA SER A 94 -3.76 -14.18 18.94
C SER A 94 -2.84 -15.36 19.30
N ILE A 95 -1.87 -15.15 20.18
CA ILE A 95 -0.98 -16.16 20.77
C ILE A 95 -1.43 -16.35 22.22
#